data_AF-A0A2D9P6E0-F1
#
_entry.id   AF-A0A2D9P6E0-F1
#
_cell.length_a   1.000
_cell.length_b   1.000
_cell.length_c   1.000
_cell.angle_alpha   90.00
_cell.angle_beta   90.00
_cell.angle_gamma   90.00
#
_symmetry.space_group_name_H-M   'P 1'
#
loop_
_entity.id
_entity.type
_entity.pdbx_description
1 polymer ?
#
loop_
_entity_poly.entity_id
_entity_poly.type
_entity_poly.pdbx_seq_one_letter_code
_entity_poly.pdbx_strand_id
1 'polypeptide(L)'
;MYRLIPLRILRRTAGVKFDEMVPSDIPKIHGIDRVIHSANSVSPGPIEDCTPPVKRPWYMHPGQDDNLMVLQGTRYVDIYDPKQRKRASFIITPDKIYKNEKLYYDGPAMIVWPAGIFHRIISGEEGSISVNFSTRTKKFNIDDNFNIYDLNVNSGEHRLIRDGSEDQPDITYKYPNNELSKIIHED
;
A
#
# COMPACT_ATOMS: atom_id res chain seq x y z
N MET A 1 -1.31 1.07 -14.76
CA MET A 1 -2.09 1.46 -13.56
C MET A 1 -2.08 0.41 -12.45
N TYR A 2 -2.45 -0.86 -12.66
CA TYR A 2 -2.38 -1.88 -11.59
C TYR A 2 -2.23 -3.30 -12.14
N ARG A 3 -1.91 -4.26 -11.27
CA ARG A 3 -1.98 -5.72 -11.50
C ARG A 3 -2.69 -6.40 -10.32
N LEU A 4 -3.30 -7.54 -10.58
CA LEU A 4 -3.85 -8.45 -9.57
C LEU A 4 -3.03 -9.75 -9.65
N ILE A 5 -2.53 -10.22 -8.52
CA ILE A 5 -1.79 -11.49 -8.43
C ILE A 5 -2.58 -12.41 -7.50
N PRO A 6 -3.36 -13.35 -8.06
CA PRO A 6 -4.03 -14.39 -7.29
C PRO A 6 -3.05 -15.25 -6.51
N LEU A 7 -3.42 -15.65 -5.30
CA LEU A 7 -2.66 -16.65 -4.56
C LEU A 7 -3.16 -18.06 -4.91
N ARG A 8 -2.23 -19.02 -4.96
CA ARG A 8 -2.53 -20.43 -5.20
C ARG A 8 -2.97 -21.06 -3.88
N ILE A 9 -4.14 -21.72 -3.91
CA ILE A 9 -4.66 -22.48 -2.77
C ILE A 9 -3.80 -23.72 -2.57
N LEU A 10 -3.13 -23.80 -1.43
CA LEU A 10 -2.40 -25.00 -1.02
C LEU A 10 -3.27 -25.94 -0.20
N ARG A 11 -4.02 -25.40 0.75
CA ARG A 11 -4.87 -26.20 1.64
C ARG A 11 -6.04 -25.40 2.21
N ARG A 12 -7.15 -26.10 2.45
CA ARG A 12 -8.31 -25.63 3.21
C ARG A 12 -8.72 -26.69 4.21
N THR A 13 -8.80 -26.35 5.49
CA THR A 13 -9.35 -27.19 6.55
C THR A 13 -10.17 -26.35 7.51
N ALA A 14 -10.88 -27.00 8.45
CA ALA A 14 -11.52 -26.29 9.54
C ALA A 14 -10.51 -25.37 10.26
N GLY A 15 -10.79 -24.07 10.29
CA GLY A 15 -9.95 -23.06 10.94
C GLY A 15 -8.67 -22.66 10.21
N VAL A 16 -8.34 -23.21 9.03
CA VAL A 16 -7.09 -22.91 8.33
C VAL A 16 -7.32 -22.64 6.85
N LYS A 17 -6.86 -21.47 6.39
CA LYS A 17 -6.66 -21.13 4.98
C LYS A 17 -5.16 -21.03 4.73
N PHE A 18 -4.66 -21.85 3.82
CA PHE A 18 -3.26 -21.85 3.43
C PHE A 18 -3.14 -21.59 1.93
N ASP A 19 -2.53 -20.46 1.63
CA ASP A 19 -2.33 -19.92 0.30
C ASP A 19 -0.86 -19.59 0.10
N GLU A 20 -0.40 -19.64 -1.15
CA GLU A 20 0.95 -19.24 -1.50
C GLU A 20 0.96 -18.29 -2.69
N MET A 21 1.98 -17.45 -2.72
CA MET A 21 2.39 -16.78 -3.95
C MET A 21 3.31 -17.72 -4.71
N VAL A 22 2.97 -18.02 -5.95
CA VAL A 22 3.82 -18.89 -6.76
C VAL A 22 5.18 -18.19 -7.01
N PRO A 23 6.31 -18.91 -7.00
CA PRO A 23 7.63 -18.28 -7.09
C PRO A 23 7.84 -17.35 -8.29
N SER A 24 7.20 -17.64 -9.43
CA SER A 24 7.25 -16.80 -10.65
C SER A 24 6.62 -15.42 -10.47
N ASP A 25 5.70 -15.30 -9.51
CA ASP A 25 4.89 -14.10 -9.30
C ASP A 25 5.40 -13.27 -8.12
N ILE A 26 6.36 -13.80 -7.35
CA ILE A 26 7.02 -13.09 -6.25
C ILE A 26 7.80 -11.91 -6.85
N PRO A 27 7.43 -10.65 -6.52
CA PRO A 27 8.14 -9.49 -7.01
C PRO A 27 9.53 -9.44 -6.37
N LYS A 28 10.42 -8.61 -6.93
CA LYS A 28 11.65 -8.28 -6.22
C LYS A 28 11.30 -7.53 -4.94
N ILE A 29 11.73 -8.04 -3.79
CA ILE A 29 11.44 -7.46 -2.47
C ILE A 29 12.65 -6.68 -2.00
N HIS A 30 12.48 -5.38 -1.79
CA HIS A 30 13.48 -4.51 -1.18
C HIS A 30 13.11 -4.10 0.24
N GLY A 31 11.83 -4.21 0.61
CA GLY A 31 11.33 -3.98 1.95
C GLY A 31 9.99 -4.67 2.15
N ILE A 32 9.64 -4.89 3.42
CA ILE A 32 8.37 -5.47 3.84
C ILE A 32 7.79 -4.56 4.92
N ASP A 33 6.64 -3.97 4.62
CA ASP A 33 5.99 -3.02 5.51
C ASP A 33 4.78 -3.69 6.17
N ARG A 34 4.75 -3.69 7.50
CA ARG A 34 3.55 -4.05 8.26
C ARG A 34 2.72 -2.78 8.47
N VAL A 35 1.49 -2.76 7.98
CA VAL A 35 0.60 -1.59 8.09
C VAL A 35 -0.68 -1.97 8.81
N ILE A 36 -0.97 -1.25 9.90
CA ILE A 36 -2.17 -1.42 10.70
C ILE A 36 -2.94 -0.11 10.69
N HIS A 37 -4.20 -0.17 10.28
CA HIS A 37 -5.12 0.96 10.39
C HIS A 37 -6.20 0.63 11.40
N SER A 38 -6.50 1.59 12.28
CA SER A 38 -7.69 1.56 13.14
C SER A 38 -8.96 1.62 12.29
N ALA A 39 -10.12 1.49 12.93
CA ALA A 39 -11.42 1.69 12.30
C ALA A 39 -11.48 3.00 11.51
N ASN A 40 -11.98 2.97 10.27
CA ASN A 40 -12.27 4.14 9.44
C ASN A 40 -11.11 5.14 9.26
N SER A 41 -9.87 4.68 9.37
CA SER A 41 -8.68 5.53 9.23
C SER A 41 -8.46 5.90 7.77
N VAL A 42 -8.19 7.18 7.52
CA VAL A 42 -7.88 7.73 6.20
C VAL A 42 -6.37 7.88 6.07
N SER A 43 -5.80 7.40 4.97
CA SER A 43 -4.35 7.42 4.71
C SER A 43 -4.09 7.77 3.24
N PRO A 44 -3.44 8.89 2.92
CA PRO A 44 -2.93 9.91 3.86
C PRO A 44 -4.05 10.63 4.62
N GLY A 45 -3.74 11.13 5.82
CA GLY A 45 -4.66 11.91 6.64
C GLY A 45 -4.93 13.30 6.06
N PRO A 46 -5.98 14.00 6.52
CA PRO A 46 -6.26 15.39 6.13
C PRO A 46 -5.09 16.34 6.42
N ILE A 47 -4.84 17.30 5.51
CA ILE A 47 -3.84 18.36 5.66
C ILE A 47 -4.57 19.71 5.76
N GLU A 48 -4.71 20.23 6.98
CA GLU A 48 -5.50 21.43 7.28
C GLU A 48 -4.71 22.74 7.16
N ASP A 49 -3.38 22.67 7.21
CA ASP A 49 -2.46 23.80 7.15
C ASP A 49 -2.09 24.23 5.72
N CYS A 50 -2.47 23.46 4.70
CA CYS A 50 -2.34 23.85 3.30
C CYS A 50 -3.51 24.77 2.84
N THR A 51 -3.29 25.57 1.79
CA THR A 51 -4.32 26.49 1.26
C THR A 51 -4.71 26.12 -0.19
N PRO A 52 -5.98 25.77 -0.46
CA PRO A 52 -7.03 25.44 0.52
C PRO A 52 -6.73 24.13 1.28
N PRO A 53 -7.34 23.90 2.47
CA PRO A 53 -7.23 22.64 3.20
C PRO A 53 -7.68 21.43 2.37
N VAL A 54 -6.99 20.30 2.52
CA VAL A 54 -7.24 19.07 1.74
C VAL A 54 -7.65 17.93 2.67
N LYS A 55 -8.94 17.57 2.62
CA LYS A 55 -9.51 16.52 3.48
C LYS A 55 -9.18 15.09 3.07
N ARG A 56 -8.89 14.86 1.79
CA ARG A 56 -8.66 13.51 1.25
C ARG A 56 -7.51 13.50 0.24
N PRO A 57 -6.28 13.69 0.72
CA PRO A 57 -5.10 13.81 -0.13
C PRO A 57 -4.66 12.46 -0.69
N TRP A 58 -3.53 12.46 -1.41
CA TRP A 58 -2.97 11.29 -2.08
C TRP A 58 -1.49 11.11 -1.77
N TYR A 59 -1.07 9.85 -1.59
CA TYR A 59 0.34 9.48 -1.70
C TYR A 59 0.70 9.22 -3.15
N MET A 60 1.98 9.37 -3.50
CA MET A 60 2.55 8.88 -4.75
C MET A 60 4.03 8.56 -4.55
N HIS A 61 4.41 7.32 -4.82
CA HIS A 61 5.79 6.85 -4.74
C HIS A 61 6.51 7.08 -6.07
N PRO A 62 7.53 7.95 -6.17
CA PRO A 62 8.22 8.21 -7.44
C PRO A 62 9.07 7.02 -7.91
N GLY A 63 9.52 6.18 -6.97
CA GLY A 63 10.51 5.14 -7.21
C GLY A 63 10.19 3.78 -6.59
N GLN A 64 9.00 3.55 -6.06
CA GLN A 64 8.58 2.30 -5.44
C GLN A 64 7.26 1.79 -6.02
N ASP A 65 7.23 0.51 -6.37
CA ASP A 65 5.97 -0.22 -6.57
C ASP A 65 5.49 -0.76 -5.22
N ASP A 66 4.18 -0.73 -5.00
CA ASP A 66 3.54 -1.37 -3.85
C ASP A 66 2.86 -2.65 -4.27
N ASN A 67 3.09 -3.69 -3.49
CA ASN A 67 2.49 -4.99 -3.66
C ASN A 67 1.72 -5.32 -2.37
N LEU A 68 0.48 -4.86 -2.30
CA LEU A 68 -0.36 -4.86 -1.11
C LEU A 68 -1.13 -6.17 -0.96
N MET A 69 -1.05 -6.78 0.23
CA MET A 69 -1.87 -7.91 0.64
C MET A 69 -2.60 -7.60 1.95
N VAL A 70 -3.93 -7.72 1.95
CA VAL A 70 -4.76 -7.53 3.15
C VAL A 70 -4.89 -8.86 3.88
N LEU A 71 -4.53 -8.88 5.16
CA LEU A 71 -4.58 -10.07 6.02
C LEU A 71 -5.80 -10.07 6.95
N GLN A 72 -6.29 -8.88 7.31
CA GLN A 72 -7.50 -8.73 8.13
C GLN A 72 -8.25 -7.46 7.77
N GLY A 73 -9.58 -7.51 7.88
CA GLY A 73 -10.47 -6.37 7.69
C GLY A 73 -10.65 -5.99 6.22
N THR A 74 -10.95 -4.72 5.98
CA THR A 74 -11.27 -4.23 4.64
C THR A 74 -10.48 -2.96 4.34
N ARG A 75 -9.98 -2.84 3.11
CA ARG A 75 -9.41 -1.59 2.59
C ARG A 75 -10.18 -1.11 1.37
N TYR A 76 -10.58 0.15 1.41
CA TYR A 76 -11.08 0.90 0.27
C TYR A 76 -9.92 1.67 -0.33
N VAL A 77 -9.49 1.30 -1.52
CA VAL A 77 -8.29 1.86 -2.17
C VAL A 77 -8.70 2.56 -3.45
N ASP A 78 -8.41 3.85 -3.55
CA ASP A 78 -8.47 4.58 -4.81
C ASP A 78 -7.08 4.66 -5.41
N ILE A 79 -6.96 4.44 -6.71
CA ILE A 79 -5.73 4.69 -7.47
C ILE A 79 -6.00 5.59 -8.68
N TYR A 80 -4.98 6.37 -9.06
CA TYR A 80 -5.03 7.26 -10.22
C TYR A 80 -3.70 7.26 -10.98
N ASP A 81 -3.79 7.03 -12.29
CA ASP A 81 -2.68 7.13 -13.23
C ASP A 81 -2.67 8.51 -13.88
N PRO A 82 -1.71 9.40 -13.53
CA PRO A 82 -1.68 10.77 -14.05
C PRO A 82 -1.29 10.83 -15.53
N LYS A 83 -0.58 9.82 -16.05
CA LYS A 83 -0.18 9.78 -17.46
C LYS A 83 -1.37 9.40 -18.35
N GLN A 84 -2.17 8.44 -17.91
CA GLN A 84 -3.33 7.96 -18.66
C GLN A 84 -4.63 8.68 -18.29
N ARG A 85 -4.63 9.49 -17.22
CA ARG A 85 -5.83 10.10 -16.60
C ARG A 85 -6.93 9.08 -16.32
N LYS A 86 -6.52 7.93 -15.79
CA LYS A 86 -7.43 6.82 -15.44
C LYS A 86 -7.45 6.63 -13.94
N ARG A 87 -8.61 6.23 -13.42
CA ARG A 87 -8.80 5.86 -12.01
C ARG A 87 -9.40 4.48 -11.87
N ALA A 88 -9.16 3.84 -10.74
CA ALA A 88 -9.90 2.69 -10.28
C ALA A 88 -10.08 2.76 -8.77
N SER A 89 -11.18 2.21 -8.30
CA SER A 89 -11.45 2.03 -6.87
C SER A 89 -11.60 0.55 -6.57
N PHE A 90 -11.00 0.10 -5.47
CA PHE A 90 -11.01 -1.27 -5.02
C PHE A 90 -11.58 -1.39 -3.61
N ILE A 91 -12.28 -2.49 -3.37
CA ILE A 91 -12.57 -2.98 -2.01
C ILE A 91 -11.79 -4.27 -1.87
N ILE A 92 -10.83 -4.29 -0.95
CA ILE A 92 -9.87 -5.36 -0.78
C ILE A 92 -10.10 -5.97 0.60
N THR A 93 -10.44 -7.24 0.64
CA THR A 93 -10.47 -8.07 1.85
C THR A 93 -9.47 -9.23 1.69
N PRO A 94 -9.22 -10.03 2.74
CA PRO A 94 -8.35 -11.20 2.62
C PRO A 94 -8.81 -12.23 1.58
N ASP A 95 -10.11 -12.26 1.28
CA ASP A 95 -10.73 -13.31 0.48
C ASP A 95 -11.39 -12.80 -0.82
N LYS A 96 -11.56 -11.49 -0.99
CA LYS A 96 -12.29 -10.93 -2.13
C LYS A 96 -11.71 -9.59 -2.56
N ILE A 97 -11.77 -9.36 -3.86
CA ILE A 97 -11.47 -8.08 -4.47
C ILE A 97 -12.69 -7.62 -5.26
N TYR A 98 -13.15 -6.41 -4.96
CA TYR A 98 -14.11 -5.69 -5.79
C TYR A 98 -13.40 -4.56 -6.50
N LYS A 99 -13.80 -4.29 -7.75
CA LYS A 99 -13.33 -3.16 -8.52
C LYS A 99 -14.53 -2.38 -9.04
N ASN A 100 -14.58 -1.09 -8.72
CA ASN A 100 -15.71 -0.21 -9.08
C ASN A 100 -17.05 -0.87 -8.70
N GLU A 101 -17.15 -1.30 -7.44
CA GLU A 101 -18.34 -1.90 -6.79
C GLU A 101 -18.78 -3.27 -7.35
N LYS A 102 -18.04 -3.85 -8.30
CA LYS A 102 -18.31 -5.19 -8.85
C LYS A 102 -17.26 -6.18 -8.36
N LEU A 103 -17.71 -7.39 -8.02
CA LEU A 103 -16.80 -8.49 -7.70
C LEU A 103 -15.84 -8.70 -8.86
N TYR A 104 -14.55 -8.56 -8.58
CA TYR A 104 -13.48 -8.65 -9.58
C TYR A 104 -12.71 -9.95 -9.43
N TYR A 105 -12.52 -10.41 -8.19
CA TYR A 105 -11.91 -11.69 -7.88
C TYR A 105 -12.46 -12.25 -6.56
N ASP A 106 -12.80 -13.53 -6.55
CA ASP A 106 -13.33 -14.26 -5.40
C ASP A 106 -12.23 -15.22 -4.87
N GLY A 107 -11.23 -14.64 -4.22
CA GLY A 107 -10.12 -15.36 -3.63
C GLY A 107 -9.05 -14.44 -3.03
N PRO A 108 -8.07 -15.02 -2.33
CA PRO A 108 -6.95 -14.29 -1.76
C PRO A 108 -6.01 -13.81 -2.88
N ALA A 109 -5.65 -12.54 -2.84
CA ALA A 109 -4.82 -11.94 -3.87
C ALA A 109 -4.01 -10.75 -3.36
N MET A 110 -2.93 -10.46 -4.06
CA MET A 110 -2.14 -9.25 -3.91
C MET A 110 -2.54 -8.24 -5.00
N ILE A 111 -2.75 -6.98 -4.60
CA ILE A 111 -3.01 -5.87 -5.51
C ILE A 111 -1.74 -5.05 -5.65
N VAL A 112 -1.35 -4.79 -6.89
CA VAL A 112 -0.09 -4.10 -7.19
C VAL A 112 -0.37 -2.82 -7.94
N TRP A 113 0.21 -1.70 -7.52
CA TRP A 113 0.33 -0.50 -8.34
C TRP A 113 1.80 -0.09 -8.47
N PRO A 114 2.25 0.24 -9.70
CA PRO A 114 3.63 0.65 -9.93
C PRO A 114 3.90 2.07 -9.43
N ALA A 115 5.18 2.41 -9.33
CA ALA A 115 5.66 3.77 -9.06
C ALA A 115 5.00 4.81 -9.98
N GLY A 116 4.71 5.98 -9.43
CA GLY A 116 4.04 7.08 -10.13
C GLY A 116 2.51 6.99 -10.15
N ILE A 117 1.92 5.98 -9.51
CA ILE A 117 0.47 5.90 -9.31
C ILE A 117 0.10 6.57 -8.00
N PHE A 118 -0.80 7.54 -8.09
CA PHE A 118 -1.41 8.15 -6.91
C PHE A 118 -2.33 7.14 -6.25
N HIS A 119 -2.27 7.03 -4.94
CA HIS A 119 -3.14 6.14 -4.20
C HIS A 119 -3.53 6.74 -2.84
N ARG A 120 -4.66 6.29 -2.32
CA ARG A 120 -5.15 6.62 -1.00
C ARG A 120 -6.07 5.51 -0.50
N ILE A 121 -6.13 5.37 0.82
CA ILE A 121 -6.73 4.22 1.48
C ILE A 121 -7.66 4.71 2.59
N ILE A 122 -8.79 4.02 2.74
CA ILE A 122 -9.62 4.07 3.94
C ILE A 122 -9.77 2.64 4.46
N SER A 123 -9.56 2.41 5.76
CA SER A 123 -9.88 1.11 6.38
C SER A 123 -11.37 1.00 6.69
N GLY A 124 -11.88 -0.23 6.73
CA GLY A 124 -13.26 -0.51 7.15
C GLY A 124 -13.50 -0.25 8.63
N GLU A 125 -14.74 -0.49 9.06
CA GLU A 125 -15.20 -0.27 10.44
C GLU A 125 -14.43 -1.12 11.47
N GLU A 126 -13.95 -2.30 11.08
CA GLU A 126 -13.11 -3.18 11.92
C GLU A 126 -11.60 -2.85 11.82
N GLY A 127 -11.25 -1.78 11.10
CA GLY A 127 -9.87 -1.48 10.72
C GLY A 127 -9.32 -2.41 9.64
N SER A 128 -7.99 -2.45 9.51
CA SER A 128 -7.33 -3.39 8.60
C SER A 128 -5.89 -3.67 8.99
N ILE A 129 -5.43 -4.89 8.69
CA ILE A 129 -4.03 -5.29 8.77
C ILE A 129 -3.59 -5.74 7.39
N SER A 130 -2.46 -5.22 6.92
CA SER A 130 -1.89 -5.59 5.64
C SER A 130 -0.38 -5.69 5.70
N VAL A 131 0.18 -6.38 4.72
CA VAL A 131 1.60 -6.34 4.39
C VAL A 131 1.75 -5.71 3.01
N ASN A 132 2.73 -4.82 2.87
CA ASN A 132 3.16 -4.31 1.57
C ASN A 132 4.58 -4.81 1.29
N PHE A 133 4.79 -5.41 0.13
CA PHE A 133 6.14 -5.74 -0.33
C PHE A 133 6.60 -4.64 -1.28
N SER A 134 7.60 -3.87 -0.89
CA SER A 134 8.08 -2.76 -1.71
C SER A 134 9.10 -3.23 -2.75
N THR A 135 8.89 -2.83 -4.01
CA THR A 135 9.88 -3.00 -5.09
C THR A 135 10.44 -1.65 -5.48
N ARG A 136 11.70 -1.39 -5.13
CA ARG A 136 12.38 -0.11 -5.33
C ARG A 136 13.14 -0.07 -6.65
N THR A 137 12.99 1.04 -7.35
CA THR A 137 13.71 1.37 -8.58
C THR A 137 14.92 2.26 -8.29
N LYS A 138 15.70 2.60 -9.31
CA LYS A 138 16.80 3.58 -9.20
C LYS A 138 16.35 4.99 -8.83
N LYS A 139 15.05 5.28 -8.92
CA LYS A 139 14.46 6.58 -8.56
C LYS A 139 13.99 6.63 -7.10
N PHE A 140 14.14 5.56 -6.35
CA PHE A 140 13.72 5.54 -4.96
C PHE A 140 14.56 6.52 -4.14
N ASN A 141 13.89 7.48 -3.51
CA ASN A 141 14.44 8.29 -2.44
C ASN A 141 13.46 8.28 -1.27
N ILE A 142 13.92 7.93 -0.08
CA ILE A 142 13.05 7.82 1.10
C ILE A 142 12.44 9.18 1.49
N ASP A 143 13.16 10.28 1.25
CA ASP A 143 12.71 11.63 1.60
C ASP A 143 11.44 12.01 0.84
N ASP A 144 11.37 11.67 -0.45
CA ASP A 144 10.24 12.01 -1.32
C ASP A 144 9.20 10.88 -1.48
N ASN A 145 9.53 9.66 -1.06
CA ASN A 145 8.69 8.51 -1.35
C ASN A 145 7.32 8.63 -0.69
N PHE A 146 7.23 9.26 0.49
CA PHE A 146 5.97 9.39 1.24
C PHE A 146 5.34 10.78 1.16
N ASN A 147 5.73 11.57 0.16
CA ASN A 147 5.12 12.88 -0.11
C ASN A 147 3.60 12.80 -0.25
N ILE A 148 2.94 13.86 0.23
CA ILE A 148 1.48 13.99 0.19
C ILE A 148 1.09 15.08 -0.80
N TYR A 149 0.11 14.78 -1.64
CA TYR A 149 -0.30 15.63 -2.75
C TYR A 149 -1.79 15.97 -2.71
N ASP A 150 -2.09 17.20 -3.12
CA ASP A 150 -3.40 17.57 -3.64
C ASP A 150 -3.44 17.22 -5.13
N LEU A 151 -4.45 16.48 -5.57
CA LEU A 151 -4.58 15.98 -6.94
C LEU A 151 -5.97 16.28 -7.49
N ASN A 152 -6.01 16.99 -8.61
CA ASN A 152 -7.21 17.12 -9.41
C ASN A 152 -7.33 15.92 -10.36
N VAL A 153 -8.22 14.98 -10.04
CA VAL A 153 -8.41 13.75 -10.83
C VAL A 153 -8.94 13.98 -12.25
N ASN A 154 -9.49 15.16 -12.55
CA ASN A 154 -10.00 15.49 -13.88
C ASN A 154 -8.87 15.99 -14.80
N SER A 155 -7.99 16.88 -14.32
CA SER A 155 -6.86 17.41 -15.11
C SER A 155 -5.59 16.57 -15.00
N GLY A 156 -5.40 15.87 -13.89
CA GLY A 156 -4.16 15.18 -13.50
C GLY A 156 -3.12 16.10 -12.86
N GLU A 157 -3.43 17.40 -12.75
CA GLU A 157 -2.57 18.36 -12.05
C GLU A 157 -2.54 18.04 -10.56
N HIS A 158 -1.35 18.16 -9.99
CA HIS A 158 -1.13 17.90 -8.58
C HIS A 158 -0.08 18.83 -8.01
N ARG A 159 -0.17 19.04 -6.70
CA ARG A 159 0.73 19.91 -5.94
C ARG A 159 1.14 19.18 -4.67
N LEU A 160 2.43 19.21 -4.36
CA LEU A 160 2.95 18.76 -3.08
C LEU A 160 2.39 19.65 -1.97
N ILE A 161 1.79 19.05 -0.96
CA ILE A 161 1.19 19.77 0.18
C ILE A 161 1.84 19.44 1.52
N ARG A 162 2.62 18.35 1.61
CA ARG A 162 3.44 18.00 2.77
C ARG A 162 4.61 17.12 2.33
N ASP A 163 5.81 17.42 2.82
CA ASP A 163 6.98 16.60 2.56
C ASP A 163 6.89 15.30 3.37
N GLY A 164 7.16 14.17 2.72
CA GLY A 164 7.07 12.85 3.35
C GLY A 164 8.08 12.66 4.46
N SER A 165 9.20 13.37 4.43
CA SER A 165 10.23 13.32 5.48
C SER A 165 9.75 13.91 6.82
N GLU A 166 8.75 14.81 6.80
CA GLU A 166 8.20 15.42 8.02
C GLU A 166 7.51 14.39 8.93
N ASP A 167 7.04 13.28 8.36
CA ASP A 167 6.34 12.21 9.08
C ASP A 167 7.28 11.00 9.37
N GLN A 168 8.58 11.13 9.11
CA GLN A 168 9.57 10.06 9.27
C GLN A 168 10.48 10.31 10.49
N PRO A 169 10.40 9.49 11.56
CA PRO A 169 11.13 9.75 12.80
C PRO A 169 12.63 9.42 12.73
N ASP A 170 13.00 8.19 12.37
CA ASP A 170 14.38 7.74 12.17
C ASP A 170 14.35 6.51 11.26
N ILE A 171 15.03 6.60 10.12
CA ILE A 171 15.09 5.53 9.12
C ILE A 171 16.35 4.67 9.24
N THR A 172 17.26 5.01 10.16
CA THR A 172 18.45 4.22 10.44
C THR A 172 18.08 3.06 11.36
N TYR A 173 17.80 1.89 10.76
CA TYR A 173 17.51 0.70 11.55
C TYR A 173 18.70 0.36 12.46
N LYS A 174 18.41 0.23 13.75
CA LYS A 174 19.35 -0.29 14.76
C LYS A 174 18.66 -1.45 15.45
N TYR A 175 19.40 -2.55 15.65
CA TYR A 175 18.89 -3.63 16.47
C TYR A 175 18.55 -3.10 17.87
N PRO A 176 17.43 -3.52 18.48
CA PRO A 176 17.05 -3.04 19.80
C PRO A 176 18.09 -3.39 20.88
N ASN A 177 18.84 -4.47 20.68
CA ASN A 177 19.96 -4.88 21.53
C ASN A 177 20.91 -5.85 20.78
N ASN A 178 22.07 -6.12 21.38
CA ASN A 178 23.10 -7.00 20.81
C ASN A 178 22.68 -8.48 20.77
N GLU A 179 21.81 -8.93 21.68
CA GLU A 179 21.35 -10.32 21.70
C GLU A 179 20.50 -10.62 20.45
N LEU A 180 19.56 -9.74 20.12
CA LEU A 180 18.76 -9.84 18.90
C LEU A 180 19.60 -9.73 17.63
N SER A 181 20.64 -8.87 17.65
CA SER A 181 21.58 -8.80 16.53
C SER A 181 22.30 -10.13 16.31
N LYS A 182 22.74 -10.80 17.39
CA LYS A 182 23.39 -12.12 17.30
C LYS A 182 22.47 -13.19 16.74
N ILE A 183 21.23 -13.28 17.23
CA ILE A 183 20.25 -14.29 16.77
C ILE A 183 20.02 -14.22 15.25
N ILE A 184 20.09 -13.04 14.65
CA ILE A 184 19.85 -12.85 13.21
C ILE A 184 21.07 -13.22 12.36
N HIS A 185 22.27 -13.21 12.95
CA HIS A 185 23.53 -13.50 12.27
C HIS A 185 24.13 -14.87 12.66
N GLU A 186 23.51 -15.58 13.58
CA GLU A 186 23.84 -16.97 13.91
C GLU A 186 23.12 -17.88 12.91
N ASP A 187 23.89 -18.50 12.03
CA ASP A 187 23.45 -19.52 11.07
C ASP A 187 23.17 -20.88 11.75
#